data_AF-A0A1K0FTG0-F1
#
_entry.id   AF-A0A1K0FTG0-F1
#
_cell.length_a   1.000
_cell.length_b   1.000
_cell.length_c   1.000
_cell.angle_alpha   90.00
_cell.angle_beta   90.00
_cell.angle_gamma   90.00
#
_symmetry.space_group_name_H-M   'P 1'
#
loop_
_entity.id
_entity.type
_entity.pdbx_description
1 polymer ?
#
loop_
_entity_poly.entity_id
_entity_poly.type
_entity_poly.pdbx_seq_one_letter_code
_entity_poly.pdbx_strand_id
1 'polypeptide(L)'
;MKAAELDPETERAIRRWKLGHHLFHLYLITMNSGMQRAQATLRAAEWGELETEIADLAVLYDAATAAMKYAAGFRPESYTGVIRPSMSPPMLSPGFSGQLNQDHQVTLLLLRSLKAEFKQARKDFALPETLLSAWRRLMSAQSRNRRDHVLVCSKFVPEGTSLLNQHFADNPI
;
A
#
# COMPACT_ATOMS: atom_id res chain seq x y z
N MET A 1 -35.19 0.01 -17.44
CA MET A 1 -34.49 1.24 -17.05
C MET A 1 -33.13 1.23 -17.75
N LYS A 2 -32.89 2.07 -18.77
CA LYS A 2 -31.55 2.17 -19.36
C LYS A 2 -30.61 2.67 -18.25
N ALA A 3 -29.50 1.98 -18.01
CA ALA A 3 -28.44 2.56 -17.20
C ALA A 3 -28.09 3.91 -17.82
N ALA A 4 -28.19 4.99 -17.04
CA ALA A 4 -27.70 6.28 -17.50
C ALA A 4 -26.23 6.09 -17.86
N GLU A 5 -25.85 6.45 -19.08
CA GLU A 5 -24.43 6.45 -19.47
C GLU A 5 -23.69 7.37 -18.51
N LEU A 6 -22.71 6.82 -17.82
CA LEU A 6 -21.82 7.62 -16.99
C LEU A 6 -21.07 8.57 -17.91
N ASP A 7 -20.85 9.80 -17.47
CA ASP A 7 -20.02 10.71 -18.23
C ASP A 7 -18.58 10.12 -18.37
N PRO A 8 -17.86 10.45 -19.46
CA PRO A 8 -16.55 9.86 -19.72
C PRO A 8 -15.51 10.10 -18.63
N GLU A 9 -15.69 11.14 -17.80
CA GLU A 9 -14.77 11.43 -16.71
C GLU A 9 -15.04 10.56 -15.49
N THR A 10 -16.30 10.36 -15.15
CA THR A 10 -16.72 9.40 -14.11
C THR A 10 -16.27 7.98 -14.46
N GLU A 11 -16.45 7.54 -15.71
CA GLU A 11 -15.97 6.22 -16.14
C GLU A 11 -14.45 6.08 -15.96
N ARG A 12 -13.70 7.13 -16.32
CA ARG A 12 -12.24 7.18 -16.14
C ARG A 12 -11.84 7.15 -14.66
N ALA A 13 -12.57 7.84 -13.80
CA ALA A 13 -12.33 7.84 -12.35
C ALA A 13 -12.54 6.44 -11.77
N ILE A 14 -13.64 5.77 -12.11
CA ILE A 14 -13.92 4.39 -11.70
C ILE A 14 -12.82 3.44 -12.20
N ARG A 15 -12.41 3.57 -13.47
CA ARG A 15 -11.36 2.74 -14.06
C ARG A 15 -10.03 2.92 -13.34
N ARG A 16 -9.62 4.17 -13.08
CA ARG A 16 -8.38 4.48 -12.33
C ARG A 16 -8.44 3.91 -10.92
N TRP A 17 -9.55 4.13 -10.22
CA TRP A 17 -9.77 3.61 -8.87
C TRP A 17 -9.59 2.09 -8.82
N LYS A 18 -10.34 1.34 -9.65
CA LYS A 18 -10.31 -0.12 -9.66
C LYS A 18 -8.93 -0.67 -10.06
N LEU A 19 -8.38 -0.22 -11.18
CA LEU A 19 -7.10 -0.72 -11.67
C LEU A 19 -5.95 -0.36 -10.73
N GLY A 20 -5.95 0.84 -10.16
CA GLY A 20 -4.95 1.25 -9.19
C GLY A 20 -4.96 0.39 -7.92
N HIS A 21 -6.15 0.04 -7.42
CA HIS A 21 -6.27 -0.87 -6.28
C HIS A 21 -5.84 -2.30 -6.64
N HIS A 22 -6.25 -2.84 -7.80
CA HIS A 22 -5.81 -4.16 -8.23
C HIS A 22 -4.28 -4.25 -8.35
N LEU A 23 -3.65 -3.24 -8.94
CA LEU A 23 -2.18 -3.16 -9.01
C LEU A 23 -1.57 -3.09 -7.62
N PHE A 24 -2.13 -2.27 -6.72
CA PHE A 24 -1.67 -2.18 -5.35
C PHE A 24 -1.72 -3.53 -4.62
N HIS A 25 -2.82 -4.28 -4.75
CA HIS A 25 -2.95 -5.63 -4.19
C HIS A 25 -1.93 -6.61 -4.78
N LEU A 26 -1.71 -6.58 -6.09
CA LEU A 26 -0.67 -7.39 -6.73
C LEU A 26 0.70 -7.08 -6.13
N TYR A 27 1.04 -5.79 -5.98
CA TYR A 27 2.31 -5.39 -5.38
C TYR A 27 2.43 -5.84 -3.91
N LEU A 28 1.36 -5.82 -3.11
CA LEU A 28 1.40 -6.33 -1.73
C LEU A 28 1.74 -7.82 -1.69
N ILE A 29 1.09 -8.64 -2.52
CA ILE A 29 1.35 -10.08 -2.56
C ILE A 29 2.79 -10.34 -3.02
N THR A 30 3.26 -9.64 -4.06
CA THR A 30 4.65 -9.76 -4.52
C THR A 30 5.65 -9.31 -3.44
N MET A 31 5.37 -8.22 -2.73
CA MET A 31 6.19 -7.76 -1.60
C MET A 31 6.22 -8.77 -0.46
N ASN A 32 5.09 -9.39 -0.12
CA ASN A 32 5.02 -10.41 0.92
C ASN A 32 5.92 -11.61 0.59
N SER A 33 5.83 -12.14 -0.64
CA SER A 33 6.73 -13.20 -1.09
C SER A 33 8.19 -12.74 -1.12
N GLY A 34 8.47 -11.52 -1.57
CA GLY A 34 9.82 -10.95 -1.59
C GLY A 34 10.44 -10.80 -0.19
N MET A 35 9.66 -10.36 0.80
CA MET A 35 10.12 -10.24 2.19
C MET A 35 10.40 -11.61 2.80
N GLN A 36 9.57 -12.62 2.53
CA GLN A 36 9.80 -13.99 3.00
C GLN A 36 11.09 -14.57 2.44
N ARG A 37 11.37 -14.36 1.15
CA ARG A 37 12.65 -14.80 0.56
C ARG A 37 13.83 -14.01 1.14
N ALA A 38 13.74 -12.68 1.22
CA ALA A 38 14.77 -11.84 1.85
C ALA A 38 15.11 -12.30 3.28
N GLN A 39 14.10 -12.71 4.06
CA GLN A 39 14.33 -13.29 5.39
C GLN A 39 15.07 -14.63 5.34
N ALA A 40 14.72 -15.52 4.40
CA ALA A 40 15.41 -16.80 4.22
C ALA A 40 16.88 -16.58 3.82
N THR A 41 17.12 -15.72 2.83
CA THR A 41 18.45 -15.36 2.32
C THR A 41 19.31 -14.68 3.38
N LEU A 42 18.71 -13.79 4.19
CA LEU A 42 19.37 -13.16 5.35
C LEU A 42 19.82 -14.20 6.38
N ARG A 43 18.98 -15.18 6.70
CA ARG A 43 19.33 -16.27 7.64
C ARG A 43 20.40 -17.21 7.09
N ALA A 44 20.45 -17.38 5.76
CA ALA A 44 21.49 -18.16 5.08
C ALA A 44 22.81 -17.40 4.90
N ALA A 45 22.86 -16.10 5.26
CA ALA A 45 24.02 -15.23 5.05
C ALA A 45 24.44 -15.04 3.58
N GLU A 46 23.49 -15.18 2.65
CA GLU A 46 23.71 -15.04 1.21
C GLU A 46 23.60 -13.56 0.78
N TRP A 47 24.62 -12.77 1.09
CA TRP A 47 24.53 -11.30 1.02
C TRP A 47 24.25 -10.72 -0.37
N GLY A 48 24.76 -11.36 -1.43
CA GLY A 48 24.54 -10.88 -2.80
C GLY A 48 23.10 -11.08 -3.28
N GLU A 49 22.50 -12.23 -2.95
CA GLU A 49 21.09 -12.48 -3.24
C GLU A 49 20.20 -11.57 -2.38
N LEU A 50 20.54 -11.41 -1.09
CA LEU A 50 19.80 -10.53 -0.19
C LEU A 50 19.80 -9.07 -0.69
N GLU A 51 20.93 -8.58 -1.22
CA GLU A 51 21.01 -7.25 -1.81
C GLU A 51 20.00 -7.09 -2.95
N THR A 52 19.91 -8.08 -3.85
CA THR A 52 18.99 -8.08 -4.98
C THR A 52 17.54 -8.04 -4.49
N GLU A 53 17.20 -8.89 -3.53
CA GLU A 53 15.84 -8.97 -2.99
C GLU A 53 15.41 -7.70 -2.25
N ILE A 54 16.31 -7.08 -1.50
CA ILE A 54 16.07 -5.80 -0.83
C ILE A 54 15.91 -4.66 -1.84
N ALA A 55 16.69 -4.67 -2.93
CA ALA A 55 16.57 -3.69 -4.01
C ALA A 55 15.22 -3.83 -4.74
N ASP A 56 14.78 -5.05 -5.04
CA ASP A 56 13.48 -5.32 -5.65
C ASP A 56 12.32 -4.86 -4.77
N LEU A 57 12.40 -5.09 -3.46
CA LEU A 57 11.40 -4.58 -2.51
C LEU A 57 11.31 -3.04 -2.53
N ALA A 58 12.43 -2.34 -2.72
CA ALA A 58 12.41 -0.87 -2.83
C ALA A 58 11.66 -0.42 -4.11
N VAL A 59 11.91 -1.10 -5.24
CA VAL A 59 11.20 -0.85 -6.51
C VAL A 59 9.71 -1.12 -6.35
N LEU A 60 9.33 -2.20 -5.68
CA LEU A 60 7.92 -2.54 -5.43
C LEU A 60 7.20 -1.50 -4.56
N TYR A 61 7.87 -0.92 -3.56
CA TYR A 61 7.29 0.19 -2.77
C TYR A 61 7.07 1.46 -3.60
N ASP A 62 8.00 1.79 -4.49
CA ASP A 62 7.86 2.92 -5.41
C ASP A 62 6.75 2.64 -6.44
N ALA A 63 6.62 1.41 -6.95
CA ALA A 63 5.54 0.98 -7.83
C ALA A 63 4.17 1.04 -7.14
N ALA A 64 4.08 0.57 -5.89
CA ALA A 64 2.86 0.70 -5.08
C ALA A 64 2.48 2.17 -4.85
N THR A 65 3.47 3.05 -4.70
CA THR A 65 3.25 4.51 -4.61
C THR A 65 2.69 5.08 -5.91
N ALA A 66 3.23 4.66 -7.04
CA ALA A 66 2.73 5.04 -8.36
C ALA A 66 1.29 4.55 -8.58
N ALA A 67 0.97 3.33 -8.15
CA ALA A 67 -0.40 2.79 -8.20
C ALA A 67 -1.38 3.62 -7.37
N MET A 68 -1.01 4.03 -6.15
CA MET A 68 -1.86 4.91 -5.33
C MET A 68 -2.11 6.27 -6.02
N LYS A 69 -1.06 6.88 -6.59
CA LYS A 69 -1.18 8.15 -7.34
C LYS A 69 -2.05 7.99 -8.59
N TYR A 70 -1.89 6.88 -9.30
CA TYR A 70 -2.70 6.54 -10.46
C TYR A 70 -4.18 6.36 -10.07
N ALA A 71 -4.44 5.62 -8.98
CA ALA A 71 -5.75 5.41 -8.41
C ALA A 71 -6.43 6.72 -8.02
N ALA A 72 -5.65 7.73 -7.60
CA ALA A 72 -6.12 9.05 -7.21
C ALA A 72 -6.17 10.09 -8.34
N GLY A 73 -5.87 9.67 -9.58
CA GLY A 73 -5.70 10.55 -10.74
C GLY A 73 -7.00 11.07 -11.37
N PHE A 74 -7.93 11.56 -10.57
CA PHE A 74 -9.22 12.16 -11.00
C PHE A 74 -9.65 13.28 -10.04
N ARG A 75 -10.76 13.99 -10.32
CA ARG A 75 -11.22 15.12 -9.50
C ARG A 75 -11.95 14.68 -8.22
N PRO A 76 -11.85 15.42 -7.10
CA PRO A 76 -12.52 15.05 -5.83
C PRO A 76 -14.03 14.82 -5.94
N GLU A 77 -14.72 15.48 -6.87
CA GLU A 77 -16.17 15.35 -7.06
C GLU A 77 -16.57 13.94 -7.53
N SER A 78 -15.73 13.29 -8.35
CA SER A 78 -15.94 11.89 -8.73
C SER A 78 -15.78 10.95 -7.54
N TYR A 79 -14.94 11.31 -6.56
CA TYR A 79 -14.80 10.53 -5.33
C TYR A 79 -16.07 10.62 -4.49
N THR A 80 -16.53 11.82 -4.19
CA THR A 80 -17.67 12.05 -3.30
C THR A 80 -19.00 11.65 -3.95
N GLY A 81 -19.15 11.86 -5.25
CA GLY A 81 -20.40 11.58 -5.97
C GLY A 81 -20.60 10.11 -6.36
N VAL A 82 -19.52 9.35 -6.60
CA VAL A 82 -19.63 8.00 -7.18
C VAL A 82 -18.81 6.97 -6.43
N ILE A 83 -17.51 7.21 -6.22
CA ILE A 83 -16.62 6.18 -5.67
C ILE A 83 -16.91 5.90 -4.19
N ARG A 84 -16.95 6.92 -3.33
CA ARG A 84 -17.23 6.75 -1.89
C ARG A 84 -18.63 6.17 -1.63
N PRO A 85 -19.71 6.62 -2.29
CA PRO A 85 -21.02 5.98 -2.16
C PRO A 85 -21.02 4.52 -2.58
N SER A 86 -20.26 4.14 -3.62
CA SER A 86 -20.16 2.73 -4.04
C SER A 86 -19.47 1.82 -3.02
N MET A 87 -18.75 2.40 -2.07
CA MET A 87 -18.09 1.70 -0.96
C MET A 87 -18.87 1.77 0.37
N SER A 88 -20.10 2.27 0.31
CA SER A 88 -20.98 2.45 1.47
C SER A 88 -22.28 1.65 1.25
N PRO A 89 -23.11 1.48 2.30
CA PRO A 89 -24.44 0.89 2.15
C PRO A 89 -25.28 1.62 1.10
N PRO A 90 -26.11 0.91 0.33
CA PRO A 90 -26.40 -0.54 0.40
C PRO A 90 -25.41 -1.42 -0.40
N MET A 91 -24.40 -0.83 -1.05
CA MET A 91 -23.52 -1.58 -1.96
C MET A 91 -22.49 -2.44 -1.23
N LEU A 92 -21.98 -1.96 -0.10
CA LEU A 92 -21.09 -2.69 0.81
C LEU A 92 -21.57 -2.55 2.25
N SER A 93 -21.07 -3.43 3.12
CA SER A 93 -21.28 -3.31 4.57
C SER A 93 -20.73 -1.98 5.10
N PRO A 94 -21.37 -1.40 6.15
CA PRO A 94 -20.84 -0.23 6.84
C PRO A 94 -19.38 -0.43 7.29
N GLY A 95 -18.61 0.65 7.31
CA GLY A 95 -17.24 0.62 7.83
C GLY A 95 -16.18 0.04 6.88
N PHE A 96 -16.47 -0.09 5.58
CA PHE A 96 -15.46 -0.48 4.59
C PHE A 96 -14.20 0.38 4.71
N SER A 97 -13.04 -0.27 4.84
CA SER A 97 -11.77 0.41 5.05
C SER A 97 -10.62 -0.41 4.48
N GLY A 98 -9.63 0.29 3.92
CA GLY A 98 -8.37 -0.33 3.49
C GLY A 98 -7.60 -0.98 4.64
N GLN A 99 -7.91 -0.67 5.91
CA GLN A 99 -7.33 -1.35 7.07
C GLN A 99 -7.73 -2.82 7.17
N LEU A 100 -8.83 -3.22 6.53
CA LEU A 100 -9.32 -4.60 6.49
C LEU A 100 -8.56 -5.48 5.48
N ASN A 101 -7.63 -4.90 4.71
CA ASN A 101 -6.81 -5.63 3.76
C ASN A 101 -5.81 -6.55 4.49
N GLN A 102 -6.05 -7.86 4.44
CA GLN A 102 -5.23 -8.88 5.09
C GLN A 102 -3.79 -8.90 4.56
N ASP A 103 -3.59 -8.78 3.25
CA ASP A 103 -2.25 -8.79 2.65
C ASP A 103 -1.41 -7.62 3.14
N HIS A 104 -2.02 -6.45 3.32
CA HIS A 104 -1.34 -5.29 3.87
C HIS A 104 -0.93 -5.51 5.33
N GLN A 105 -1.78 -6.17 6.14
CA GLN A 105 -1.41 -6.53 7.52
C GLN A 105 -0.21 -7.49 7.52
N VAL A 106 -0.20 -8.48 6.62
CA VAL A 106 0.93 -9.40 6.44
C VAL A 106 2.19 -8.61 6.05
N THR A 107 2.11 -7.65 5.13
CA THR A 107 3.25 -6.80 4.75
C THR A 107 3.83 -6.06 5.95
N LEU A 108 2.98 -5.50 6.83
CA LEU A 108 3.43 -4.77 8.02
C LEU A 108 4.15 -5.70 9.01
N LEU A 109 3.66 -6.93 9.19
CA LEU A 109 4.27 -7.93 10.05
C LEU A 109 5.62 -8.41 9.50
N LEU A 110 5.67 -8.76 8.21
CA LEU A 110 6.90 -9.20 7.54
C LEU A 110 7.96 -8.11 7.55
N LEU A 111 7.59 -6.86 7.24
CA LEU A 111 8.52 -5.73 7.28
C LEU A 111 9.09 -5.51 8.70
N ARG A 112 8.24 -5.63 9.74
CA ARG A 112 8.70 -5.51 11.13
C ARG A 112 9.69 -6.61 11.48
N SER A 113 9.41 -7.85 11.11
CA SER A 113 10.31 -8.99 11.33
C SER A 113 11.63 -8.81 10.60
N LEU A 114 11.59 -8.50 9.30
CA LEU A 114 12.77 -8.28 8.47
C LEU A 114 13.65 -7.13 9.02
N LYS A 115 13.05 -6.04 9.52
CA LYS A 115 13.78 -4.95 10.19
C LYS A 115 14.51 -5.42 11.45
N ALA A 116 13.89 -6.28 12.25
CA ALA A 116 14.49 -6.81 13.46
C ALA A 116 15.65 -7.76 13.14
N GLU A 117 15.46 -8.68 12.19
CA GLU A 117 16.49 -9.62 11.74
C GLU A 117 17.67 -8.89 11.10
N PHE A 118 17.42 -7.90 10.23
CA PHE A 118 18.50 -7.12 9.61
C PHE A 118 19.29 -6.31 10.66
N LYS A 119 18.61 -5.76 11.67
CA LYS A 119 19.27 -5.07 12.79
C LYS A 119 20.18 -6.02 13.58
N GLN A 120 19.76 -7.27 13.77
CA GLN A 120 20.55 -8.28 14.45
C GLN A 120 21.76 -8.69 13.61
N ALA A 121 21.56 -8.98 12.32
CA ALA A 121 22.66 -9.31 11.39
C ALA A 121 23.74 -8.22 11.31
N ARG A 122 23.35 -6.93 11.41
CA ARG A 122 24.32 -5.82 11.48
C ARG A 122 25.23 -5.82 12.71
N LYS A 123 24.82 -6.49 13.79
CA LYS A 123 25.64 -6.66 15.00
C LYS A 123 26.55 -7.88 14.87
N ASP A 124 26.03 -8.93 14.25
CA ASP A 124 26.68 -10.24 14.19
C ASP A 124 27.69 -10.33 13.03
N PHE A 125 27.50 -9.53 11.99
CA PHE A 125 28.29 -9.59 10.76
C PHE A 125 28.72 -8.20 10.27
N ALA A 126 29.88 -8.14 9.60
CA ALA A 126 30.28 -7.01 8.79
C ALA A 126 29.57 -7.09 7.42
N LEU A 127 28.38 -6.49 7.32
CA LEU A 127 27.58 -6.52 6.09
C LEU A 127 28.22 -5.69 4.96
N PRO A 128 28.10 -6.13 3.69
CA PRO A 128 28.56 -5.35 2.54
C PRO A 128 27.91 -3.96 2.45
N GLU A 129 28.66 -2.94 2.04
CA GLU A 129 28.13 -1.57 1.90
C GLU A 129 27.02 -1.49 0.83
N THR A 130 27.09 -2.32 -0.21
CA THR A 130 26.06 -2.40 -1.26
C THR A 130 24.71 -2.84 -0.67
N LEU A 131 24.71 -3.85 0.20
CA LEU A 131 23.54 -4.28 0.96
C LEU A 131 23.03 -3.20 1.91
N LEU A 132 23.92 -2.49 2.62
CA LEU A 132 23.53 -1.37 3.49
C LEU A 132 22.88 -0.22 2.68
N SER A 133 23.37 0.05 1.48
CA SER A 133 22.80 1.02 0.54
C SER A 133 21.42 0.58 0.05
N ALA A 134 21.25 -0.68 -0.37
CA ALA A 134 19.97 -1.24 -0.75
C ALA A 134 18.95 -1.14 0.40
N TRP A 135 19.36 -1.47 1.63
CA TRP A 135 18.52 -1.34 2.81
C TRP A 135 18.05 0.10 3.05
N ARG A 136 18.96 1.08 2.94
CA ARG A 136 18.60 2.51 3.06
C ARG A 136 17.58 2.93 2.01
N ARG A 137 17.72 2.44 0.77
CA ARG A 137 16.75 2.70 -0.32
C ARG A 137 15.37 2.12 0.00
N LEU A 138 15.31 0.87 0.47
CA LEU A 138 14.06 0.24 0.90
C LEU A 138 13.36 1.04 2.00
N MET A 139 14.09 1.43 3.05
CA MET A 139 13.51 2.24 4.14
C MET A 139 12.99 3.60 3.65
N SER A 140 13.72 4.23 2.73
CA SER A 140 13.30 5.49 2.11
C SER A 140 12.03 5.32 1.27
N ALA A 141 11.97 4.28 0.42
CA ALA A 141 10.80 3.97 -0.40
C ALA A 141 9.56 3.67 0.46
N GLN A 142 9.72 2.89 1.53
CA GLN A 142 8.63 2.62 2.46
C GLN A 142 8.13 3.88 3.19
N SER A 143 9.05 4.77 3.59
CA SER A 143 8.69 6.05 4.20
C SER A 143 7.94 6.97 3.22
N ARG A 144 8.40 7.06 1.96
CA ARG A 144 7.72 7.79 0.89
C ARG A 144 6.32 7.25 0.64
N ASN A 145 6.18 5.93 0.51
CA ASN A 145 4.90 5.27 0.30
C ASN A 145 3.88 5.65 1.39
N ARG A 146 4.28 5.58 2.67
CA ARG A 146 3.41 5.98 3.79
C ARG A 146 3.00 7.45 3.72
N ARG A 147 3.93 8.36 3.42
CA ARG A 147 3.64 9.80 3.31
C ARG A 147 2.70 10.09 2.14
N ASP A 148 2.97 9.48 0.99
CA ASP A 148 2.19 9.71 -0.23
C ASP A 148 0.77 9.12 -0.09
N HIS A 149 0.59 8.02 0.65
CA HIS A 149 -0.73 7.50 1.00
C HIS A 149 -1.56 8.53 1.78
N VAL A 150 -0.97 9.20 2.79
CA VAL A 150 -1.65 10.26 3.54
C VAL A 150 -2.03 11.43 2.63
N LEU A 151 -1.11 11.87 1.77
CA LEU A 151 -1.36 12.97 0.84
C LEU A 151 -2.48 12.64 -0.15
N VAL A 152 -2.47 11.43 -0.72
CA VAL A 152 -3.53 10.95 -1.61
C VAL A 152 -4.89 10.95 -0.91
N CYS A 153 -4.97 10.45 0.32
CA CYS A 153 -6.22 10.45 1.08
C CYS A 153 -6.71 11.87 1.40
N SER A 154 -5.80 12.79 1.75
CA SER A 154 -6.14 14.18 2.08
C SER A 154 -6.78 14.95 0.93
N LYS A 155 -6.49 14.57 -0.33
CA LYS A 155 -7.13 15.14 -1.53
C LYS A 155 -8.64 14.87 -1.58
N PHE A 156 -9.08 13.74 -1.01
CA PHE A 156 -10.46 13.26 -1.14
C PHE A 156 -11.28 13.40 0.13
N VAL A 157 -10.62 13.36 1.29
CA VAL A 157 -11.25 13.55 2.60
C VAL A 157 -10.35 14.47 3.43
N PRO A 158 -10.48 15.81 3.28
CA PRO A 158 -9.61 16.77 3.96
C PRO A 158 -9.63 16.66 5.48
N GLU A 159 -10.79 16.31 6.06
CA GLU A 159 -10.95 16.08 7.51
C GLU A 159 -10.43 14.71 7.98
N GLY A 160 -10.02 13.83 7.05
CA GLY A 160 -9.43 12.53 7.35
C GLY A 160 -10.40 11.47 7.89
N THR A 161 -11.69 11.77 8.02
CA THR A 161 -12.69 10.83 8.55
C THR A 161 -12.91 9.66 7.58
N SER A 162 -12.36 8.50 7.91
CA SER A 162 -12.60 7.25 7.16
C SER A 162 -14.05 6.77 7.33
N LEU A 163 -14.55 5.95 6.40
CA LEU A 163 -15.86 5.30 6.55
C LEU A 163 -15.95 4.43 7.81
N LEU A 164 -14.82 3.87 8.26
CA LEU A 164 -14.74 3.11 9.50
C LEU A 164 -14.87 4.02 10.73
N ASN A 165 -14.15 5.14 10.78
CA ASN A 165 -14.26 6.09 11.88
C ASN A 165 -15.67 6.69 11.94
N GLN A 166 -16.27 6.98 10.77
CA GLN A 166 -17.64 7.43 10.67
C GLN A 166 -18.61 6.40 11.23
N HIS A 167 -18.45 5.11 10.87
CA HIS A 167 -19.30 4.04 11.40
C HIS A 167 -19.26 3.95 12.94
N PHE A 168 -18.07 4.04 13.55
CA PHE A 168 -17.94 4.03 15.01
C PHE A 168 -18.47 5.29 15.68
N ALA A 169 -18.33 6.46 15.05
CA ALA A 169 -18.93 7.70 15.55
C ALA A 169 -20.47 7.64 15.53
N ASP A 170 -21.03 7.06 14.46
CA ASP A 170 -22.48 6.90 14.28
C ASP A 170 -23.07 5.77 15.15
N ASN A 171 -22.23 4.82 15.61
CA ASN A 171 -22.62 3.65 16.40
C ASN A 171 -21.64 3.42 17.56
N PRO A 172 -21.66 4.27 18.60
CA PRO A 172 -20.79 4.11 19.76
C PRO A 172 -21.10 2.80 20.50
N ILE A 173 -20.05 2.05 20.82
CA ILE A 173 -20.10 0.79 21.60
C ILE A 173 -20.14 1.11 23.09
#